data_AF-A0A0P7B4V7-F1
#
_entry.id   AF-A0A0P7B4V7-F1
#
_cell.length_a   1.000
_cell.length_b   1.000
_cell.length_c   1.000
_cell.angle_alpha   90.00
_cell.angle_beta   90.00
_cell.angle_gamma   90.00
#
_symmetry.space_group_name_H-M   'P 1'
#
loop_
_entity.id
_entity.type
_entity.pdbx_description
1 polymer ?
#
loop_
_entity_poly.entity_id
_entity_poly.type
_entity_poly.pdbx_seq_one_letter_code
_entity_poly.pdbx_strand_id
1 'polypeptide(L)'
;MTTPFTFVNTSNAPRLGSSEAKQMRAHVTKTNFAQRRRRLAVERQQKGATETRPDGDESTQRRVARRSAPPSPSLDLQLCSRAGDPHTSIRFLLTEFRPLVFPAGNGLPGSVNEALWVRLVLSEPALMDASMAVGMRHWPGKTRGAASVCADVHMLRAVSAINRRLDAAAAGLTDGILAAVFTLALSERLINNETAWNIHVNGLSQMVKLRQSNGNNALPPWFSNFLIHDSINEMIAIPAAPLGKFIDALRSPGAPSGEIIFHISCSMKQLREELNHYYAHPAAVESLSQQIGCRVSDLSSVLEPFLDAEGPSIRAWAVAIQSFLYLSWPPSSEGVCLHGMARKLRHALGEPEIRLCASIEMTVWEYFIGAIAADEGSEAREWYVVRLRRMFVSMKVCEWKTVLQRLEKAIMPDVRLLESFKGTWDML
;
A
#
# COMPACT_ATOMS: atom_id res chain seq x y z
N MET A 1 -6.72 3.66 35.48
CA MET A 1 -7.36 4.78 34.75
C MET A 1 -7.00 4.64 33.28
N THR A 2 -7.95 4.22 32.44
CA THR A 2 -7.76 3.96 31.01
C THR A 2 -7.87 5.25 30.22
N THR A 3 -6.78 5.68 29.58
CA THR A 3 -6.82 6.74 28.57
C THR A 3 -7.65 6.25 27.37
N PRO A 4 -8.63 7.02 26.88
CA PRO A 4 -9.45 6.62 25.75
C PRO A 4 -8.61 6.60 24.46
N PHE A 5 -8.71 5.52 23.69
CA PHE A 5 -8.15 5.47 22.34
C PHE A 5 -8.84 6.54 21.47
N THR A 6 -8.06 7.45 20.89
CA THR A 6 -8.59 8.48 20.00
C THR A 6 -8.53 7.96 18.57
N PHE A 7 -9.54 7.20 18.16
CA PHE A 7 -9.89 7.07 16.75
C PHE A 7 -10.98 8.08 16.43
N VAL A 8 -11.23 8.32 15.14
CA VAL A 8 -12.37 9.13 14.66
C VAL A 8 -13.66 8.54 15.22
N ASN A 9 -14.02 9.02 16.41
CA ASN A 9 -15.24 8.69 17.10
C ASN A 9 -16.35 9.31 16.24
N THR A 10 -17.36 8.52 15.88
CA THR A 10 -18.55 9.02 15.19
C THR A 10 -19.27 10.12 15.97
N SER A 11 -18.91 10.33 17.25
CA SER A 11 -19.36 11.45 18.07
C SER A 11 -18.67 12.78 17.74
N ASN A 12 -17.48 12.78 17.11
CA ASN A 12 -16.67 13.98 16.80
C ASN A 12 -15.86 13.86 15.48
N ALA A 13 -16.35 13.12 14.49
CA ALA A 13 -15.74 13.07 13.16
C ALA A 13 -15.86 14.45 12.46
N PRO A 14 -14.89 14.86 11.61
CA PRO A 14 -15.15 15.95 10.68
C PRO A 14 -16.39 15.56 9.90
N ARG A 15 -17.44 16.38 10.05
CA ARG A 15 -18.73 16.16 9.43
C ARG A 15 -18.48 15.84 7.96
N LEU A 16 -19.02 14.72 7.47
CA LEU A 16 -19.23 14.52 6.04
C LEU A 16 -19.69 15.86 5.46
N GLY A 17 -19.03 16.33 4.41
CA GLY A 17 -19.45 17.56 3.75
C GLY A 17 -20.94 17.48 3.43
N SER A 18 -21.59 18.64 3.33
CA SER A 18 -23.05 18.72 3.17
C SER A 18 -23.54 17.93 1.94
N SER A 19 -22.70 17.79 0.93
CA SER A 19 -22.91 17.01 -0.29
C SER A 19 -22.87 15.49 -0.03
N GLU A 20 -21.85 15.02 0.68
CA GLU A 20 -21.61 13.61 1.02
C GLU A 20 -22.71 13.09 1.97
N ALA A 21 -23.09 13.90 2.96
CA ALA A 21 -24.20 13.59 3.86
C ALA A 21 -25.56 13.54 3.13
N LYS A 22 -25.75 14.34 2.08
CA LYS A 22 -26.98 14.34 1.25
C LYS A 22 -27.02 13.11 0.34
N GLN A 23 -25.91 12.74 -0.28
CA GLN A 23 -25.80 11.54 -1.10
C GLN A 23 -25.98 10.26 -0.27
N MET A 24 -25.39 10.21 0.93
CA MET A 24 -25.57 9.12 1.88
C MET A 24 -27.04 8.96 2.31
N ARG A 25 -27.71 10.06 2.67
CA ARG A 25 -29.14 10.05 3.02
C ARG A 25 -30.00 9.56 1.86
N ALA A 26 -29.72 10.00 0.63
CA ALA A 26 -30.43 9.53 -0.56
C ALA A 26 -30.21 8.02 -0.80
N HIS A 27 -29.00 7.51 -0.60
CA HIS A 27 -28.67 6.10 -0.76
C HIS A 27 -29.33 5.21 0.30
N VAL A 28 -29.23 5.57 1.59
CA VAL A 28 -29.88 4.85 2.69
C VAL A 28 -31.39 4.81 2.48
N THR A 29 -31.97 5.92 2.07
CA THR A 29 -33.41 6.01 1.76
C THR A 29 -33.78 5.10 0.59
N LYS A 30 -33.01 5.11 -0.50
CA LYS A 30 -33.23 4.24 -1.68
C LYS A 30 -33.11 2.75 -1.32
N THR A 31 -32.13 2.39 -0.50
CA THR A 31 -31.89 1.01 -0.03
C THR A 31 -32.99 0.55 0.92
N ASN A 32 -33.44 1.39 1.85
CA ASN A 32 -34.56 1.09 2.75
C ASN A 32 -35.87 0.91 1.98
N PHE A 33 -36.14 1.75 0.96
CA PHE A 33 -37.30 1.57 0.09
C PHE A 33 -37.21 0.29 -0.75
N ALA A 34 -36.02 -0.08 -1.24
CA ALA A 34 -35.82 -1.33 -1.97
C ALA A 34 -36.03 -2.56 -1.09
N GLN A 35 -35.52 -2.54 0.15
CA GLN A 35 -35.75 -3.60 1.13
C GLN A 35 -37.23 -3.69 1.54
N ARG A 36 -37.90 -2.55 1.74
CA ARG A 36 -39.35 -2.51 2.02
C ARG A 36 -40.17 -3.10 0.88
N ARG A 37 -39.86 -2.77 -0.38
CA ARG A 37 -40.52 -3.37 -1.55
C ARG A 37 -40.31 -4.89 -1.63
N ARG A 38 -39.12 -5.38 -1.28
CA ARG A 38 -38.84 -6.82 -1.20
C ARG A 38 -39.65 -7.50 -0.09
N ARG A 39 -39.71 -6.91 1.11
CA ARG A 39 -40.53 -7.44 2.22
C ARG A 39 -42.01 -7.49 1.85
N LEU A 40 -42.54 -6.42 1.28
CA LEU A 40 -43.93 -6.37 0.82
C LEU A 40 -44.24 -7.36 -0.32
N ALA A 41 -43.28 -7.64 -1.20
CA ALA A 41 -43.44 -8.66 -2.25
C ALA A 41 -43.46 -10.08 -1.65
N VAL A 42 -42.62 -10.35 -0.65
CA VAL A 42 -42.61 -11.63 0.08
C VAL A 42 -43.89 -11.81 0.90
N GLU A 43 -44.35 -10.76 1.59
CA GLU A 43 -45.62 -10.78 2.33
C GLU A 43 -46.83 -10.99 1.41
N ARG A 44 -46.83 -10.42 0.20
CA ARG A 44 -47.88 -10.65 -0.81
C ARG A 44 -47.86 -12.08 -1.37
N GLN A 45 -46.68 -12.66 -1.56
CA GLN A 45 -46.55 -14.07 -1.96
C GLN A 45 -46.99 -15.03 -0.86
N GLN A 46 -46.75 -14.68 0.41
CA GLN A 46 -47.19 -15.49 1.55
C GLN A 46 -48.70 -15.36 1.82
N LYS A 47 -49.30 -14.19 1.57
CA LYS A 47 -50.76 -14.00 1.70
C LYS A 47 -51.58 -14.56 0.53
N GLY A 48 -50.98 -14.71 -0.65
CA GLY A 48 -51.64 -15.31 -1.82
C GLY A 48 -51.67 -16.84 -1.84
N ALA A 49 -51.07 -17.51 -0.84
CA ALA A 49 -51.01 -18.97 -0.78
C ALA A 49 -52.15 -19.61 0.05
N THR A 50 -53.10 -18.82 0.57
CA THR A 50 -54.15 -19.30 1.49
C THR A 50 -55.59 -19.11 0.97
N GLU A 51 -55.80 -18.94 -0.34
CA GLU A 51 -57.16 -18.98 -0.91
C GLU A 51 -57.23 -19.97 -2.08
N THR A 52 -57.95 -21.06 -1.84
CA THR A 52 -58.26 -22.12 -2.82
C THR A 52 -59.63 -21.90 -3.46
N ARG A 53 -59.63 -21.88 -4.82
CA ARG A 53 -60.66 -22.35 -5.79
C ARG A 53 -61.95 -21.51 -6.04
N PRO A 54 -62.70 -21.72 -7.17
CA PRO A 54 -62.59 -22.77 -8.21
C PRO A 54 -62.57 -22.28 -9.69
N ASP A 55 -62.51 -23.28 -10.58
CA ASP A 55 -62.36 -23.31 -12.04
C ASP A 55 -63.21 -22.35 -12.89
N GLY A 56 -62.63 -21.97 -14.04
CA GLY A 56 -63.29 -21.36 -15.19
C GLY A 56 -62.40 -21.51 -16.43
N ASP A 57 -62.80 -22.44 -17.29
CA ASP A 57 -62.21 -22.86 -18.56
C ASP A 57 -62.13 -21.69 -19.58
N GLU A 58 -61.01 -21.56 -20.31
CA GLU A 58 -60.99 -21.39 -21.77
C GLU A 58 -59.60 -21.09 -22.36
N SER A 59 -59.19 -22.00 -23.24
CA SER A 59 -58.40 -21.80 -24.47
C SER A 59 -56.91 -21.42 -24.38
N THR A 60 -56.12 -22.44 -24.71
CA THR A 60 -54.68 -22.40 -24.94
C THR A 60 -54.37 -21.85 -26.32
N GLN A 61 -53.65 -20.72 -26.43
CA GLN A 61 -52.78 -20.48 -27.58
C GLN A 61 -51.40 -19.95 -27.15
N ARG A 62 -50.45 -20.89 -27.24
CA ARG A 62 -49.00 -20.75 -27.32
C ARG A 62 -48.49 -19.37 -27.75
N ARG A 63 -47.71 -18.74 -26.87
CA ARG A 63 -46.52 -18.00 -27.31
C ARG A 63 -45.40 -18.23 -26.29
N VAL A 64 -44.43 -19.06 -26.69
CA VAL A 64 -43.19 -19.32 -25.97
C VAL A 64 -42.38 -18.01 -25.96
N ALA A 65 -42.61 -17.17 -24.96
CA ALA A 65 -41.71 -16.07 -24.63
C ALA A 65 -40.57 -16.64 -23.79
N ARG A 66 -39.43 -16.83 -24.47
CA ARG A 66 -38.12 -17.15 -23.90
C ARG A 66 -37.89 -16.25 -22.67
N ARG A 67 -38.00 -16.81 -21.46
CA ARG A 67 -37.63 -16.13 -20.21
C ARG A 67 -36.15 -15.78 -20.29
N SER A 68 -35.84 -14.54 -20.67
CA SER A 68 -34.52 -13.97 -20.47
C SER A 68 -34.23 -13.97 -18.97
N ALA A 69 -33.13 -14.61 -18.59
CA ALA A 69 -32.60 -14.58 -17.24
C ALA A 69 -32.49 -13.12 -16.74
N PRO A 70 -32.68 -12.86 -15.44
CA PRO A 70 -32.53 -11.51 -14.91
C PRO A 70 -31.10 -11.00 -15.20
N PRO A 71 -30.93 -9.71 -15.55
CA PRO A 71 -29.61 -9.17 -15.83
C PRO A 71 -28.73 -9.33 -14.58
N SER A 72 -27.55 -9.91 -14.77
CA SER A 72 -26.55 -10.07 -13.71
C SER A 72 -26.26 -8.71 -13.08
N PRO A 73 -26.27 -8.57 -11.74
CA PRO A 73 -25.90 -7.31 -11.11
C PRO A 73 -24.47 -6.93 -11.53
N SER A 74 -24.22 -5.63 -11.77
CA SER A 74 -22.88 -5.16 -12.12
C SER A 74 -21.86 -5.59 -11.06
N LEU A 75 -20.64 -5.88 -11.48
CA LEU A 75 -19.56 -6.38 -10.61
C LEU A 75 -19.36 -5.49 -9.37
N ASP A 76 -19.54 -4.18 -9.49
CA ASP A 76 -19.41 -3.22 -8.39
C ASP A 76 -20.50 -3.41 -7.31
N LEU A 77 -21.74 -3.74 -7.71
CA LEU A 77 -22.83 -4.04 -6.77
C LEU A 77 -22.61 -5.37 -6.02
N GLN A 78 -21.95 -6.34 -6.65
CA GLN A 78 -21.57 -7.60 -6.01
C GLN A 78 -20.46 -7.39 -4.98
N LEU A 79 -19.47 -6.56 -5.32
CA LEU A 79 -18.36 -6.22 -4.43
C LEU A 79 -18.82 -5.41 -3.19
N CYS A 80 -19.83 -4.55 -3.33
CA CYS A 80 -20.45 -3.81 -2.22
C CYS A 80 -21.12 -4.69 -1.12
N SER A 81 -21.58 -5.89 -1.49
CA SER A 81 -22.40 -6.75 -0.64
C SER A 81 -21.57 -7.80 0.08
N ARG A 82 -21.62 -7.84 1.43
CA ARG A 82 -21.01 -8.92 2.22
C ARG A 82 -21.66 -10.30 1.96
N ALA A 83 -22.84 -10.32 1.33
CA ALA A 83 -23.50 -11.55 0.90
C ALA A 83 -22.97 -12.07 -0.46
N GLY A 84 -21.99 -11.38 -1.07
CA GLY A 84 -21.20 -11.91 -2.17
C GLY A 84 -20.14 -12.88 -1.64
N ASP A 85 -19.90 -13.94 -2.40
CA ASP A 85 -18.85 -14.92 -2.20
C ASP A 85 -17.50 -14.24 -1.79
N PRO A 86 -16.93 -14.52 -0.60
CA PRO A 86 -15.63 -14.02 -0.16
C PRO A 86 -14.52 -14.25 -1.19
N HIS A 87 -14.64 -15.31 -1.99
CA HIS A 87 -13.72 -15.60 -3.08
C HIS A 87 -13.74 -14.53 -4.17
N THR A 88 -14.84 -13.80 -4.37
CA THR A 88 -14.91 -12.70 -5.34
C THR A 88 -14.11 -11.47 -4.89
N SER A 89 -14.19 -11.11 -3.61
CA SER A 89 -13.41 -10.00 -3.04
C SER A 89 -11.92 -10.31 -3.00
N ILE A 90 -11.55 -11.53 -2.63
CA ILE A 90 -10.16 -12.00 -2.64
C ILE A 90 -9.64 -12.06 -4.06
N ARG A 91 -10.44 -12.57 -5.01
CA ARG A 91 -10.07 -12.59 -6.42
C ARG A 91 -9.82 -11.18 -6.95
N PHE A 92 -10.65 -10.21 -6.57
CA PHE A 92 -10.40 -8.80 -6.91
C PHE A 92 -9.06 -8.31 -6.35
N LEU A 93 -8.81 -8.49 -5.04
CA LEU A 93 -7.56 -8.08 -4.40
C LEU A 93 -6.33 -8.76 -5.03
N LEU A 94 -6.40 -10.07 -5.26
CA LEU A 94 -5.29 -10.88 -5.79
C LEU A 94 -5.09 -10.76 -7.31
N THR A 95 -6.06 -10.25 -8.07
CA THR A 95 -5.87 -10.00 -9.51
C THR A 95 -5.24 -8.63 -9.71
N GLU A 96 -5.78 -7.62 -9.02
CA GLU A 96 -5.47 -6.22 -9.32
C GLU A 96 -4.29 -5.69 -8.51
N PHE A 97 -4.19 -6.05 -7.23
CA PHE A 97 -3.17 -5.53 -6.31
C PHE A 97 -2.02 -6.49 -6.07
N ARG A 98 -2.10 -7.71 -6.57
CA ARG A 98 -1.08 -8.73 -6.31
C ARG A 98 0.33 -8.28 -6.71
N PRO A 99 0.59 -7.67 -7.88
CA PRO A 99 1.94 -7.20 -8.21
C PRO A 99 2.44 -6.06 -7.31
N LEU A 100 1.55 -5.38 -6.59
CA LEU A 100 1.89 -4.32 -5.64
C LEU A 100 2.15 -4.88 -4.24
N VAL A 101 1.40 -5.92 -3.86
CA VAL A 101 1.51 -6.59 -2.57
C VAL A 101 2.60 -7.66 -2.59
N PHE A 102 2.85 -8.32 -3.72
CA PHE A 102 3.84 -9.39 -3.91
C PHE A 102 4.74 -9.08 -5.11
N PRO A 103 5.45 -7.94 -5.13
CA PRO A 103 6.19 -7.49 -6.31
C PRO A 103 7.39 -8.39 -6.63
N ALA A 104 7.92 -9.11 -5.65
CA ALA A 104 8.97 -10.11 -5.86
C ALA A 104 8.45 -11.39 -6.55
N GLY A 105 7.13 -11.64 -6.52
CA GLY A 105 6.52 -12.86 -7.04
C GLY A 105 6.54 -12.97 -8.57
N ASN A 106 6.48 -14.20 -9.06
CA ASN A 106 6.47 -14.48 -10.50
C ASN A 106 5.09 -14.25 -11.16
N GLY A 107 4.14 -13.65 -10.44
CA GLY A 107 2.75 -13.47 -10.89
C GLY A 107 1.86 -14.69 -10.64
N LEU A 108 2.44 -15.82 -10.24
CA LEU A 108 1.69 -17.05 -9.87
C LEU A 108 1.34 -17.04 -8.37
N PRO A 109 0.09 -17.41 -7.99
CA PRO A 109 -0.29 -17.72 -6.61
C PRO A 109 0.55 -18.85 -6.03
N GLY A 110 0.88 -18.76 -4.74
CA GLY A 110 1.28 -19.95 -3.96
C GLY A 110 2.56 -19.86 -3.16
N SER A 111 3.10 -18.66 -2.87
CA SER A 111 4.17 -18.57 -1.87
C SER A 111 3.60 -18.85 -0.47
N VAL A 112 4.44 -19.33 0.46
CA VAL A 112 4.01 -19.61 1.83
C VAL A 112 3.53 -18.33 2.51
N ASN A 113 4.22 -17.19 2.31
CA ASN A 113 3.78 -15.94 2.94
C ASN A 113 2.54 -15.34 2.27
N GLU A 114 2.35 -15.55 0.97
CA GLU A 114 1.10 -15.19 0.32
C GLU A 114 -0.07 -15.99 0.90
N ALA A 115 0.10 -17.30 1.09
CA ALA A 115 -0.92 -18.13 1.72
C ALA A 115 -1.20 -17.67 3.17
N LEU A 116 -0.17 -17.28 3.92
CA LEU A 116 -0.32 -16.72 5.27
C LEU A 116 -1.05 -15.36 5.25
N TRP A 117 -0.73 -14.49 4.29
CA TRP A 117 -1.41 -13.20 4.11
C TRP A 117 -2.88 -13.39 3.75
N VAL A 118 -3.18 -14.25 2.77
CA VAL A 118 -4.55 -14.57 2.38
C VAL A 118 -5.33 -15.15 3.56
N ARG A 119 -4.72 -16.05 4.35
CA ARG A 119 -5.31 -16.56 5.59
C ARG A 119 -5.58 -15.45 6.60
N LEU A 120 -4.66 -14.51 6.78
CA LEU A 120 -4.84 -13.38 7.70
C LEU A 120 -6.02 -12.50 7.27
N VAL A 121 -6.06 -12.10 5.99
CA VAL A 121 -7.15 -11.29 5.41
C VAL A 121 -8.50 -12.00 5.53
N LEU A 122 -8.54 -13.32 5.33
CA LEU A 122 -9.74 -14.14 5.51
C LEU A 122 -10.18 -14.26 6.98
N SER A 123 -9.22 -14.34 7.90
CA SER A 123 -9.50 -14.55 9.32
C SER A 123 -10.00 -13.30 10.04
N GLU A 124 -9.69 -12.10 9.54
CA GLU A 124 -10.06 -10.84 10.18
C GLU A 124 -10.94 -9.96 9.26
N PRO A 125 -12.25 -9.90 9.52
CA PRO A 125 -13.18 -9.10 8.73
C PRO A 125 -12.80 -7.63 8.62
N ALA A 126 -12.23 -7.03 9.66
CA ALA A 126 -11.80 -5.64 9.63
C ALA A 126 -10.71 -5.40 8.57
N LEU A 127 -9.76 -6.34 8.44
CA LEU A 127 -8.68 -6.27 7.47
C LEU A 127 -9.19 -6.47 6.04
N MET A 128 -10.11 -7.43 5.84
CA MET A 128 -10.76 -7.63 4.54
C MET A 128 -11.47 -6.35 4.09
N ASP A 129 -12.31 -5.78 4.96
CA ASP A 129 -13.05 -4.55 4.65
C ASP A 129 -12.11 -3.36 4.41
N ALA A 130 -11.04 -3.19 5.22
CA ALA A 130 -10.05 -2.14 5.00
C ALA A 130 -9.33 -2.30 3.65
N SER A 131 -8.92 -3.52 3.30
CA SER A 131 -8.24 -3.83 2.04
C SER A 131 -9.14 -3.56 0.83
N MET A 132 -10.42 -3.94 0.90
CA MET A 132 -11.41 -3.66 -0.14
C MET A 132 -11.69 -2.17 -0.28
N ALA A 133 -11.77 -1.43 0.82
CA ALA A 133 -11.96 0.02 0.79
C ALA A 133 -10.82 0.72 0.05
N VAL A 134 -9.57 0.39 0.40
CA VAL A 134 -8.37 0.91 -0.28
C VAL A 134 -8.38 0.52 -1.75
N GLY A 135 -8.57 -0.77 -2.02
CA GLY A 135 -8.51 -1.29 -3.39
C GLY A 135 -9.56 -0.64 -4.30
N MET A 136 -10.80 -0.48 -3.84
CA MET A 136 -11.83 0.17 -4.66
C MET A 136 -11.64 1.68 -4.81
N ARG A 137 -11.15 2.36 -3.78
CA ARG A 137 -10.96 3.82 -3.80
C ARG A 137 -9.83 4.24 -4.72
N HIS A 138 -8.75 3.46 -4.71
CA HIS A 138 -7.49 3.83 -5.35
C HIS A 138 -7.23 3.09 -6.67
N TRP A 139 -8.14 2.21 -7.13
CA TRP A 139 -7.99 1.53 -8.42
C TRP A 139 -8.21 2.49 -9.61
N PRO A 140 -7.20 2.72 -10.46
CA PRO A 140 -7.34 3.62 -11.59
C PRO A 140 -8.33 3.04 -12.61
N GLY A 141 -9.26 3.86 -13.13
CA GLY A 141 -10.25 3.46 -14.13
C GLY A 141 -11.64 3.06 -13.60
N LYS A 142 -11.87 3.02 -12.27
CA LYS A 142 -13.20 2.83 -11.65
C LYS A 142 -13.66 4.00 -10.78
N THR A 143 -12.97 5.13 -10.84
CA THR A 143 -13.11 6.29 -9.95
C THR A 143 -14.43 7.09 -10.07
N ARG A 144 -15.50 6.56 -10.68
CA ARG A 144 -16.80 7.27 -10.72
C ARG A 144 -18.00 6.40 -10.34
N GLY A 145 -18.77 6.90 -9.38
CA GLY A 145 -20.08 6.38 -8.99
C GLY A 145 -20.04 5.23 -7.99
N ALA A 146 -20.32 4.01 -8.45
CA ALA A 146 -20.60 2.87 -7.58
C ALA A 146 -19.39 2.39 -6.77
N ALA A 147 -18.18 2.39 -7.34
CA ALA A 147 -16.98 1.93 -6.65
C ALA A 147 -16.59 2.83 -5.45
N SER A 148 -16.79 4.15 -5.57
CA SER A 148 -16.57 5.09 -4.46
C SER A 148 -17.51 4.81 -3.29
N VAL A 149 -18.79 4.59 -3.56
CA VAL A 149 -19.78 4.24 -2.54
C VAL A 149 -19.46 2.89 -1.89
N CYS A 150 -19.04 1.89 -2.67
CA CYS A 150 -18.62 0.60 -2.11
C CYS A 150 -17.38 0.75 -1.22
N ALA A 151 -16.41 1.57 -1.62
CA ALA A 151 -15.24 1.86 -0.80
C ALA A 151 -15.63 2.49 0.54
N ASP A 152 -16.55 3.46 0.56
CA ASP A 152 -17.07 4.06 1.80
C ASP A 152 -17.77 3.04 2.70
N VAL A 153 -18.58 2.15 2.12
CA VAL A 153 -19.27 1.09 2.86
C VAL A 153 -18.28 0.13 3.51
N HIS A 154 -17.25 -0.31 2.79
CA HIS A 154 -16.20 -1.16 3.34
C HIS A 154 -15.40 -0.45 4.44
N MET A 155 -15.03 0.82 4.22
CA MET A 155 -14.33 1.62 5.23
C MET A 155 -15.14 1.72 6.54
N LEU A 156 -16.43 2.00 6.46
CA LEU A 156 -17.32 2.07 7.63
C LEU A 156 -17.39 0.73 8.39
N ARG A 157 -17.45 -0.39 7.66
CA ARG A 157 -17.46 -1.73 8.26
C ARG A 157 -16.14 -2.03 8.97
N ALA A 158 -15.01 -1.69 8.36
CA ALA A 158 -13.69 -1.85 8.96
C ALA A 158 -13.57 -1.06 10.27
N VAL A 159 -13.90 0.24 10.26
CA VAL A 159 -13.87 1.10 11.45
C VAL A 159 -14.81 0.58 12.55
N SER A 160 -16.01 0.15 12.19
CA SER A 160 -16.98 -0.43 13.16
C SER A 160 -16.49 -1.75 13.76
N ALA A 161 -15.77 -2.58 12.99
CA ALA A 161 -15.17 -3.81 13.48
C ALA A 161 -13.98 -3.53 14.41
N ILE A 162 -13.12 -2.56 14.05
CA ILE A 162 -12.00 -2.11 14.87
C ILE A 162 -12.48 -1.58 16.22
N ASN A 163 -13.47 -0.68 16.24
CA ASN A 163 -13.98 -0.09 17.48
C ASN A 163 -14.52 -1.17 18.43
N ARG A 164 -15.31 -2.13 17.93
CA ARG A 164 -15.81 -3.25 18.75
C ARG A 164 -14.69 -4.12 19.33
N ARG A 165 -13.54 -4.23 18.65
CA ARG A 165 -12.38 -4.98 19.14
C ARG A 165 -11.59 -4.20 20.19
N LEU A 166 -11.52 -2.88 20.05
CA LEU A 166 -10.92 -2.00 21.07
C LEU A 166 -11.69 -2.07 22.39
N ASP A 167 -13.02 -2.18 22.33
CA ASP A 167 -13.88 -2.36 23.51
C ASP A 167 -13.61 -3.69 24.25
N ALA A 168 -13.06 -4.70 23.55
CA ALA A 168 -12.72 -6.01 24.11
C ALA A 168 -11.32 -6.08 24.77
N ALA A 169 -10.70 -4.92 25.04
CA ALA A 169 -9.38 -4.76 25.66
C ALA A 169 -8.24 -5.47 24.88
N ALA A 170 -7.10 -5.73 25.53
CA ALA A 170 -5.86 -6.19 24.89
C ALA A 170 -5.99 -7.51 24.10
N ALA A 171 -6.92 -8.38 24.50
CA ALA A 171 -7.22 -9.62 23.77
C ALA A 171 -7.81 -9.38 22.36
N GLY A 172 -8.38 -8.19 22.12
CA GLY A 172 -8.89 -7.78 20.81
C GLY A 172 -7.83 -7.28 19.83
N LEU A 173 -6.57 -7.08 20.26
CA LEU A 173 -5.50 -6.48 19.47
C LEU A 173 -4.70 -7.52 18.67
N THR A 174 -5.42 -8.26 17.82
CA THR A 174 -4.82 -9.28 16.93
C THR A 174 -3.97 -8.64 15.83
N ASP A 175 -3.11 -9.45 15.19
CA ASP A 175 -2.32 -9.01 14.03
C ASP A 175 -3.21 -8.47 12.91
N GLY A 176 -4.37 -9.08 12.68
CA GLY A 176 -5.32 -8.63 11.67
C GLY A 176 -5.92 -7.26 11.99
N ILE A 177 -6.14 -6.95 13.27
CA ILE A 177 -6.67 -5.64 13.68
C ILE A 177 -5.60 -4.55 13.55
N LEU A 178 -4.35 -4.83 13.92
CA LEU A 178 -3.23 -3.94 13.66
C LEU A 178 -3.05 -3.69 12.14
N ALA A 179 -3.13 -4.76 11.35
CA ALA A 179 -3.09 -4.69 9.88
C ALA A 179 -4.21 -3.83 9.30
N ALA A 180 -5.43 -3.96 9.83
CA ALA A 180 -6.61 -3.22 9.36
C ALA A 180 -6.46 -1.71 9.62
N VAL A 181 -6.05 -1.33 10.84
CA VAL A 181 -5.80 0.07 11.20
C VAL A 181 -4.67 0.64 10.35
N PHE A 182 -3.59 -0.12 10.16
CA PHE A 182 -2.49 0.28 9.28
C PHE A 182 -2.95 0.49 7.83
N THR A 183 -3.77 -0.42 7.30
CA THR A 183 -4.33 -0.32 5.93
C THR A 183 -5.20 0.92 5.76
N LEU A 184 -5.97 1.30 6.79
CA LEU A 184 -6.74 2.56 6.79
C LEU A 184 -5.83 3.79 6.86
N ALA A 185 -4.80 3.79 7.71
CA ALA A 185 -3.80 4.86 7.73
C ALA A 185 -3.22 5.07 6.33
N LEU A 186 -2.83 3.98 5.67
CA LEU A 186 -2.35 4.01 4.29
C LEU A 186 -3.37 4.61 3.32
N SER A 187 -4.66 4.24 3.43
CA SER A 187 -5.71 4.82 2.61
C SER A 187 -5.73 6.36 2.66
N GLU A 188 -5.61 6.91 3.87
CA GLU A 188 -5.62 8.35 4.12
C GLU A 188 -4.36 9.02 3.57
N ARG A 189 -3.20 8.36 3.69
CA ARG A 189 -1.94 8.82 3.09
C ARG A 189 -2.03 8.93 1.57
N LEU A 190 -2.62 7.94 0.91
CA LEU A 190 -2.73 7.92 -0.56
C LEU A 190 -3.58 9.08 -1.13
N ILE A 191 -4.48 9.66 -0.33
CA ILE A 191 -5.26 10.86 -0.68
C ILE A 191 -4.73 12.16 -0.04
N ASN A 192 -3.52 12.13 0.54
CA ASN A 192 -2.90 13.25 1.26
C ASN A 192 -3.76 13.80 2.43
N ASN A 193 -4.51 12.94 3.12
CA ASN A 193 -5.26 13.32 4.32
C ASN A 193 -4.41 13.14 5.58
N GLU A 194 -3.45 14.06 5.77
CA GLU A 194 -2.46 14.00 6.85
C GLU A 194 -3.09 13.96 8.24
N THR A 195 -4.22 14.64 8.46
CA THR A 195 -4.90 14.65 9.77
C THR A 195 -5.41 13.25 10.12
N ALA A 196 -6.14 12.60 9.21
CA ALA A 196 -6.68 11.27 9.47
C ALA A 196 -5.58 10.20 9.53
N TRP A 197 -4.56 10.33 8.68
CA TRP A 197 -3.37 9.48 8.73
C TRP A 197 -2.69 9.56 10.12
N ASN A 198 -2.43 10.77 10.62
CA ASN A 198 -1.84 10.98 11.95
C ASN A 198 -2.68 10.34 13.06
N ILE A 199 -4.01 10.43 13.00
CA ILE A 199 -4.91 9.79 13.97
C ILE A 199 -4.73 8.27 13.95
N HIS A 200 -4.75 7.65 12.76
CA HIS A 200 -4.60 6.21 12.64
C HIS A 200 -3.22 5.70 13.09
N VAL A 201 -2.14 6.38 12.72
CA VAL A 201 -0.77 6.02 13.12
C VAL A 201 -0.56 6.15 14.63
N ASN A 202 -1.06 7.24 15.24
CA ASN A 202 -1.01 7.41 16.70
C ASN A 202 -1.82 6.33 17.42
N GLY A 203 -3.02 6.01 16.93
CA GLY A 203 -3.85 4.93 17.46
C GLY A 203 -3.13 3.57 17.35
N LEU A 204 -2.48 3.30 16.22
CA LEU A 204 -1.72 2.08 16.00
C LEU A 204 -0.55 1.95 16.99
N SER A 205 0.20 3.04 17.22
CA SER A 205 1.29 3.07 18.22
C SER A 205 0.79 2.74 19.62
N GLN A 206 -0.37 3.31 20.02
CA GLN A 206 -0.98 3.02 21.32
C GLN A 206 -1.42 1.54 21.43
N MET A 207 -1.97 0.97 20.35
CA MET A 207 -2.38 -0.45 20.32
C MET A 207 -1.17 -1.38 20.46
N VAL A 208 -0.07 -1.09 19.76
CA VAL A 208 1.17 -1.88 19.89
C VAL A 208 1.72 -1.80 21.32
N LYS A 209 1.80 -0.61 21.90
CA LYS A 209 2.26 -0.42 23.28
C LYS A 209 1.39 -1.16 24.31
N LEU A 210 0.06 -1.11 24.16
CA LEU A 210 -0.85 -1.83 25.05
C LEU A 210 -0.69 -3.35 24.90
N ARG A 211 -0.49 -3.84 23.67
CA ARG A 211 -0.26 -5.26 23.42
C ARG A 211 1.04 -5.74 24.08
N GLN A 212 2.10 -4.96 23.94
CA GLN A 212 3.41 -5.22 24.57
C GLN A 212 3.33 -5.19 26.11
N SER A 213 2.66 -4.20 26.68
CA SER A 213 2.52 -4.09 28.15
C SER A 213 1.74 -5.26 28.77
N ASN A 214 0.97 -5.99 27.97
CA ASN A 214 0.24 -7.20 28.38
C ASN A 214 1.00 -8.50 28.06
N GLY A 215 2.31 -8.41 27.80
CA GLY A 215 3.20 -9.57 27.58
C GLY A 215 3.18 -10.13 26.15
N ASN A 216 2.41 -9.54 25.23
CA ASN A 216 2.39 -9.95 23.83
C ASN A 216 3.29 -9.01 23.01
N ASN A 217 4.59 -9.30 23.03
CA ASN A 217 5.60 -8.52 22.31
C ASN A 217 5.79 -8.95 20.85
N ALA A 218 5.18 -10.06 20.44
CA ALA A 218 5.34 -10.59 19.10
C ALA A 218 4.54 -9.74 18.10
N LEU A 219 5.23 -8.99 17.24
CA LEU A 219 4.67 -8.48 16.00
C LEU A 219 5.07 -9.42 14.85
N PRO A 220 4.18 -9.68 13.88
CA PRO A 220 4.57 -10.44 12.71
C PRO A 220 5.74 -9.76 11.99
N PRO A 221 6.75 -10.51 11.52
CA PRO A 221 7.90 -9.93 10.82
C PRO A 221 7.50 -9.04 9.63
N TRP A 222 6.45 -9.43 8.90
CA TRP A 222 5.90 -8.63 7.80
C TRP A 222 5.42 -7.24 8.29
N PHE A 223 4.82 -7.16 9.48
CA PHE A 223 4.26 -5.93 10.04
C PHE A 223 5.38 -5.00 10.52
N SER A 224 6.40 -5.52 11.21
CA SER A 224 7.56 -4.71 11.60
C SER A 224 8.34 -4.21 10.39
N ASN A 225 8.58 -5.08 9.40
CA ASN A 225 9.25 -4.72 8.14
C ASN A 225 8.47 -3.65 7.37
N PHE A 226 7.14 -3.71 7.40
CA PHE A 226 6.26 -2.70 6.81
C PHE A 226 6.37 -1.35 7.47
N LEU A 227 6.31 -1.31 8.79
CA LEU A 227 6.37 -0.05 9.51
C LEU A 227 7.72 0.63 9.34
N ILE A 228 8.81 -0.14 9.36
CA ILE A 228 10.16 0.38 9.12
C ILE A 228 10.28 0.93 7.71
N HIS A 229 9.82 0.18 6.70
CA HIS A 229 9.92 0.61 5.31
C HIS A 229 9.02 1.81 4.98
N ASP A 230 7.80 1.85 5.52
CA ASP A 230 6.87 2.99 5.37
C ASP A 230 7.43 4.24 6.03
N SER A 231 8.02 4.09 7.22
CA SER A 231 8.63 5.20 7.96
C SER A 231 9.90 5.73 7.29
N ILE A 232 10.71 4.85 6.70
CA ILE A 232 11.86 5.23 5.88
C ILE A 232 11.39 6.04 4.67
N ASN A 233 10.40 5.53 3.94
CA ASN A 233 9.85 6.22 2.76
C ASN A 233 9.26 7.59 3.13
N GLU A 234 8.60 7.70 4.27
CA GLU A 234 8.04 8.96 4.73
C GLU A 234 9.09 9.99 5.13
N MET A 235 10.14 9.64 5.87
CA MET A 235 11.20 10.62 6.19
C MET A 235 11.97 11.10 4.97
N ILE A 236 12.10 10.24 3.95
CA ILE A 236 12.69 10.62 2.66
C ILE A 236 11.80 11.64 1.94
N ALA A 237 10.48 11.46 1.97
CA ALA A 237 9.51 12.33 1.29
C ALA A 237 9.16 13.62 2.06
N ILE A 238 9.02 13.55 3.40
CA ILE A 238 8.61 14.62 4.31
C ILE A 238 9.35 14.46 5.65
N PRO A 239 10.40 15.26 5.91
CA PRO A 239 11.12 15.20 7.17
C PRO A 239 10.26 15.80 8.30
N ALA A 240 9.59 14.98 9.11
CA ALA A 240 8.72 15.45 10.20
C ALA A 240 9.01 14.78 11.55
N ALA A 241 9.12 15.59 12.61
CA ALA A 241 9.38 15.18 14.00
C ALA A 241 8.37 14.18 14.64
N PRO A 242 7.07 14.13 14.26
CA PRO A 242 6.12 13.15 14.83
C PRO A 242 6.48 11.70 14.52
N LEU A 243 7.15 11.44 13.40
CA LEU A 243 7.44 10.08 12.92
C LEU A 243 8.59 9.41 13.68
N GLY A 244 9.56 10.19 14.19
CA GLY A 244 10.66 9.66 15.00
C GLY A 244 10.17 8.84 16.20
N LYS A 245 9.12 9.34 16.88
CA LYS A 245 8.50 8.64 18.02
C LYS A 245 7.81 7.33 17.63
N PHE A 246 7.31 7.23 16.40
CA PHE A 246 6.69 6.01 15.88
C PHE A 246 7.74 4.95 15.56
N ILE A 247 8.84 5.37 14.94
CA ILE A 247 9.97 4.50 14.59
C ILE A 247 10.65 3.97 15.84
N ASP A 248 10.90 4.84 16.82
CA ASP A 248 11.52 4.44 18.08
C ASP A 248 10.65 3.45 18.85
N ALA A 249 9.32 3.57 18.75
CA ALA A 249 8.37 2.65 19.38
C ALA A 249 8.29 1.28 18.69
N LEU A 250 8.68 1.19 17.42
CA LEU A 250 8.58 -0.02 16.58
C LEU A 250 9.94 -0.62 16.24
N ARG A 251 11.02 0.00 16.73
CA ARG A 251 12.40 -0.35 16.43
C ARG A 251 12.68 -1.77 16.87
N SER A 252 13.00 -2.63 15.89
CA SER A 252 13.65 -3.91 16.18
C SER A 252 15.13 -3.67 16.49
N PRO A 253 15.79 -4.50 17.30
CA PRO A 253 17.24 -4.44 17.50
C PRO A 253 17.96 -4.43 16.13
N GLY A 254 18.84 -3.46 15.91
CA GLY A 254 19.58 -3.32 14.63
C GLY A 254 18.91 -2.45 13.55
N ALA A 255 17.68 -1.95 13.75
CA ALA A 255 17.08 -0.98 12.82
C ALA A 255 17.62 0.44 13.04
N PRO A 256 17.77 1.26 11.97
CA PRO A 256 18.24 2.64 12.08
C PRO A 256 17.28 3.49 12.94
N SER A 257 17.82 4.43 13.70
CA SER A 257 16.99 5.41 14.44
C SER A 257 16.34 6.41 13.49
N GLY A 258 15.27 7.07 13.95
CA GLY A 258 14.67 8.17 13.19
C GLY A 258 15.67 9.27 12.83
N GLU A 259 16.61 9.56 13.73
CA GLU A 259 17.69 10.54 13.50
C GLU A 259 18.62 10.14 12.34
N ILE A 260 19.01 8.86 12.26
CA ILE A 260 19.85 8.34 11.17
C ILE A 260 19.12 8.46 9.83
N ILE A 261 17.85 8.06 9.78
CA ILE A 261 17.09 8.11 8.54
C ILE A 261 16.84 9.57 8.10
N PHE A 262 16.57 10.46 9.04
CA PHE A 262 16.45 11.90 8.78
C PHE A 262 17.76 12.46 8.20
N HIS A 263 18.90 12.13 8.81
CA HIS A 263 20.21 12.54 8.32
C HIS A 263 20.44 12.07 6.88
N ILE A 264 20.22 10.78 6.59
CA ILE A 264 20.35 10.22 5.24
C ILE A 264 19.45 10.95 4.26
N SER A 265 18.19 11.20 4.62
CA SER A 265 17.22 11.87 3.75
C SER A 265 17.65 13.29 3.39
N CYS A 266 18.08 14.08 4.39
CA CYS A 266 18.60 15.43 4.18
C CYS A 266 19.88 15.42 3.33
N SER A 267 20.82 14.54 3.64
CA SER A 267 22.09 14.43 2.93
C SER A 267 21.91 13.96 1.48
N MET A 268 20.96 13.07 1.20
CA MET A 268 20.60 12.65 -0.16
C MET A 268 20.00 13.80 -0.98
N LYS A 269 19.14 14.63 -0.37
CA LYS A 269 18.58 15.81 -1.03
C LYS A 269 19.68 16.81 -1.39
N GLN A 270 20.57 17.11 -0.44
CA GLN A 270 21.71 18.01 -0.66
C GLN A 270 22.65 17.47 -1.74
N LEU A 271 22.95 16.17 -1.71
CA LEU A 271 23.78 15.51 -2.73
C LEU A 271 23.20 15.70 -4.13
N ARG A 272 21.89 15.51 -4.30
CA ARG A 272 21.22 15.71 -5.59
C ARG A 272 21.36 17.15 -6.10
N GLU A 273 21.17 18.14 -5.23
CA GLU A 273 21.31 19.56 -5.57
C GLU A 273 22.75 19.88 -6.01
N GLU A 274 23.74 19.37 -5.28
CA GLU A 274 25.17 19.52 -5.58
C GLU A 274 25.54 18.85 -6.92
N LEU A 275 25.10 17.61 -7.16
CA LEU A 275 25.34 16.89 -8.41
C LEU A 275 24.74 17.62 -9.62
N ASN A 276 23.48 18.08 -9.51
CA ASN A 276 22.84 18.83 -10.58
C ASN A 276 23.57 20.14 -10.87
N HIS A 277 24.04 20.85 -9.83
CA HIS A 277 24.81 22.07 -10.00
C HIS A 277 26.17 21.79 -10.68
N TYR A 278 26.87 20.75 -10.24
CA TYR A 278 28.14 20.30 -10.80
C TYR A 278 28.02 19.94 -12.29
N TYR A 279 26.99 19.17 -12.68
CA TYR A 279 26.79 18.79 -14.08
C TYR A 279 26.32 19.95 -14.97
N ALA A 280 25.60 20.92 -14.42
CA ALA A 280 25.20 22.12 -15.16
C ALA A 280 26.36 23.11 -15.37
N HIS A 281 27.37 23.10 -14.49
CA HIS A 281 28.52 24.01 -14.53
C HIS A 281 29.85 23.26 -14.37
N PRO A 282 30.28 22.43 -15.35
CA PRO A 282 31.47 21.59 -15.21
C PRO A 282 32.78 22.38 -15.04
N ALA A 283 32.78 23.67 -15.40
CA ALA A 283 33.91 24.59 -15.25
C ALA A 283 34.08 25.10 -13.80
N ALA A 284 33.19 24.73 -12.87
CA ALA A 284 33.15 25.23 -11.50
C ALA A 284 33.69 24.22 -10.45
N VAL A 285 34.87 24.58 -9.95
CA VAL A 285 35.45 24.39 -8.60
C VAL A 285 35.71 22.96 -8.10
N GLU A 286 37.00 22.62 -8.03
CA GLU A 286 37.59 21.48 -7.31
C GLU A 286 36.99 21.28 -5.89
N SER A 287 36.62 22.37 -5.22
CA SER A 287 35.96 22.34 -3.91
C SER A 287 34.57 21.68 -3.93
N LEU A 288 33.78 21.84 -5.01
CA LEU A 288 32.46 21.22 -5.11
C LEU A 288 32.58 19.72 -5.34
N SER A 289 33.52 19.30 -6.20
CA SER A 289 33.84 17.88 -6.40
C SER A 289 34.30 17.23 -5.09
N GLN A 290 35.13 17.93 -4.32
CA GLN A 290 35.56 17.46 -2.99
C GLN A 290 34.37 17.38 -2.02
N GLN A 291 33.49 18.37 -2.00
CA GLN A 291 32.28 18.37 -1.16
C GLN A 291 31.35 17.20 -1.49
N ILE A 292 31.10 16.93 -2.78
CA ILE A 292 30.31 15.78 -3.23
C ILE A 292 30.98 14.48 -2.76
N GLY A 293 32.29 14.34 -2.96
CA GLY A 293 33.05 13.16 -2.52
C GLY A 293 32.96 12.94 -1.00
N CYS A 294 33.13 13.99 -0.20
CA CYS A 294 32.98 13.92 1.26
C CYS A 294 31.56 13.48 1.66
N ARG A 295 30.53 14.01 1.02
CA ARG A 295 29.14 13.66 1.30
C ARG A 295 28.80 12.22 0.93
N VAL A 296 29.30 11.74 -0.21
CA VAL A 296 29.13 10.35 -0.64
C VAL A 296 29.83 9.40 0.35
N SER A 297 31.03 9.76 0.80
CA SER A 297 31.79 8.98 1.79
C SER A 297 31.10 8.94 3.15
N ASP A 298 30.60 10.08 3.64
CA ASP A 298 29.83 10.18 4.88
C ASP A 298 28.56 9.32 4.83
N LEU A 299 27.75 9.48 3.78
CA LEU A 299 26.56 8.66 3.57
C LEU A 299 26.88 7.17 3.52
N SER A 300 27.94 6.78 2.80
CA SER A 300 28.36 5.37 2.72
C SER A 300 28.77 4.82 4.09
N SER A 301 29.46 5.63 4.91
CA SER A 301 29.89 5.24 6.25
C SER A 301 28.71 5.07 7.21
N VAL A 302 27.67 5.91 7.08
CA VAL A 302 26.42 5.78 7.84
C VAL A 302 25.63 4.53 7.42
N LEU A 303 25.71 4.12 6.15
CA LEU A 303 24.98 2.96 5.63
C LEU A 303 25.66 1.61 5.90
N GLU A 304 26.97 1.59 6.09
CA GLU A 304 27.78 0.38 6.27
C GLU A 304 27.16 -0.63 7.26
N PRO A 305 26.71 -0.23 8.48
CA PRO A 305 26.16 -1.17 9.46
C PRO A 305 24.87 -1.86 8.99
N PHE A 306 24.19 -1.29 7.99
CA PHE A 306 22.90 -1.74 7.50
C PHE A 306 22.98 -2.61 6.24
N LEU A 307 24.15 -2.67 5.58
CA LEU A 307 24.35 -3.44 4.34
C LEU A 307 24.15 -4.95 4.54
N ASP A 308 24.42 -5.45 5.74
CA ASP A 308 24.24 -6.86 6.12
C ASP A 308 23.20 -7.02 7.26
N ALA A 309 22.36 -6.00 7.51
CA ALA A 309 21.35 -6.03 8.58
C ALA A 309 20.38 -7.20 8.43
N GLU A 310 20.09 -7.93 9.52
CA GLU A 310 19.21 -9.11 9.50
C GLU A 310 17.85 -8.86 8.82
N GLY A 311 17.29 -7.66 9.00
CA GLY A 311 16.02 -7.23 8.41
C GLY A 311 16.11 -6.99 6.89
N PRO A 312 15.41 -7.78 6.05
CA PRO A 312 15.54 -7.70 4.60
C PRO A 312 15.12 -6.34 4.01
N SER A 313 14.14 -5.65 4.60
CA SER A 313 13.76 -4.29 4.15
C SER A 313 14.85 -3.26 4.43
N ILE A 314 15.51 -3.34 5.59
CA ILE A 314 16.60 -2.42 5.94
C ILE A 314 17.80 -2.68 5.03
N ARG A 315 18.14 -3.95 4.83
CA ARG A 315 19.19 -4.36 3.90
C ARG A 315 18.90 -3.91 2.47
N ALA A 316 17.69 -4.12 1.96
CA ALA A 316 17.30 -3.67 0.62
C ALA A 316 17.47 -2.16 0.46
N TRP A 317 16.95 -1.39 1.42
CA TRP A 317 17.09 0.06 1.45
C TRP A 317 18.56 0.52 1.48
N ALA A 318 19.37 -0.05 2.38
CA ALA A 318 20.78 0.32 2.51
C ALA A 318 21.59 -0.03 1.26
N VAL A 319 21.40 -1.23 0.70
CA VAL A 319 22.07 -1.65 -0.53
C VAL A 319 21.62 -0.80 -1.72
N ALA A 320 20.34 -0.42 -1.80
CA ALA A 320 19.83 0.43 -2.87
C ALA A 320 20.39 1.86 -2.78
N ILE A 321 20.44 2.47 -1.59
CA ILE A 321 21.09 3.78 -1.42
C ILE A 321 22.58 3.68 -1.73
N GLN A 322 23.29 2.67 -1.23
CA GLN A 322 24.70 2.53 -1.52
C GLN A 322 24.96 2.33 -3.03
N SER A 323 24.10 1.60 -3.73
CA SER A 323 24.16 1.44 -5.19
C SER A 323 23.89 2.77 -5.91
N PHE A 324 22.89 3.53 -5.44
CA PHE A 324 22.61 4.87 -5.94
C PHE A 324 23.83 5.78 -5.81
N LEU A 325 24.50 5.79 -4.65
CA LEU A 325 25.70 6.60 -4.44
C LEU A 325 26.81 6.27 -5.43
N TYR A 326 27.06 4.97 -5.68
CA TYR A 326 28.06 4.54 -6.65
C TYR A 326 27.67 4.82 -8.10
N LEU A 327 26.37 4.80 -8.43
CA LEU A 327 25.89 5.17 -9.76
C LEU A 327 25.97 6.67 -10.00
N SER A 328 25.62 7.49 -9.01
CA SER A 328 25.66 8.96 -9.10
C SER A 328 27.07 9.53 -8.99
N TRP A 329 27.95 8.91 -8.20
CA TRP A 329 29.33 9.35 -8.03
C TRP A 329 30.29 8.14 -7.93
N PRO A 330 30.72 7.59 -9.07
CA PRO A 330 31.57 6.40 -9.11
C PRO A 330 32.89 6.63 -8.36
N PRO A 331 33.31 5.68 -7.50
CA PRO A 331 34.59 5.81 -6.80
C PRO A 331 35.76 5.68 -7.78
N SER A 332 36.85 6.40 -7.50
CA SER A 332 38.04 6.42 -8.35
C SER A 332 38.81 5.09 -8.37
N SER A 333 38.46 4.12 -7.53
CA SER A 333 39.09 2.80 -7.45
C SER A 333 38.22 1.72 -8.11
N GLU A 334 38.83 0.84 -8.90
CA GLU A 334 38.19 -0.23 -9.70
C GLU A 334 37.54 -1.36 -8.86
N GLY A 335 37.35 -1.19 -7.56
CA GLY A 335 36.92 -2.24 -6.63
C GLY A 335 35.41 -2.39 -6.42
N VAL A 336 34.58 -1.46 -6.89
CA VAL A 336 33.13 -1.51 -6.65
C VAL A 336 32.42 -2.39 -7.67
N CYS A 337 31.92 -3.54 -7.21
CA CYS A 337 31.12 -4.46 -8.02
C CYS A 337 29.62 -4.10 -7.94
N LEU A 338 29.17 -3.13 -8.77
CA LEU A 338 27.76 -2.78 -8.92
C LEU A 338 26.89 -4.01 -9.24
N HIS A 339 27.39 -4.93 -10.05
CA HIS A 339 26.74 -6.22 -10.31
C HIS A 339 26.47 -7.02 -9.02
N GLY A 340 27.48 -7.11 -8.15
CA GLY A 340 27.37 -7.79 -6.86
C GLY A 340 26.34 -7.13 -5.96
N MET A 341 26.26 -5.80 -5.98
CA MET A 341 25.24 -5.04 -5.26
C MET A 341 23.84 -5.26 -5.82
N ALA A 342 23.68 -5.28 -7.15
CA ALA A 342 22.40 -5.57 -7.79
C ALA A 342 21.89 -6.96 -7.41
N ARG A 343 22.79 -7.96 -7.29
CA ARG A 343 22.44 -9.29 -6.79
C ARG A 343 22.04 -9.28 -5.30
N LYS A 344 22.81 -8.59 -4.45
CA LYS A 344 22.47 -8.43 -3.02
C LYS A 344 21.10 -7.77 -2.85
N LEU A 345 20.84 -6.71 -3.60
CA LEU A 345 19.56 -6.00 -3.61
C LEU A 345 18.43 -6.92 -4.08
N ARG A 346 18.64 -7.72 -5.13
CA ARG A 346 17.64 -8.68 -5.65
C ARG A 346 17.26 -9.69 -4.56
N HIS A 347 18.26 -10.20 -3.85
CA HIS A 347 18.03 -11.13 -2.75
C HIS A 347 17.22 -10.46 -1.62
N ALA A 348 17.66 -9.29 -1.15
CA ALA A 348 16.98 -8.54 -0.09
C ALA A 348 15.57 -8.06 -0.48
N LEU A 349 15.32 -7.79 -1.76
CA LEU A 349 13.98 -7.46 -2.26
C LEU A 349 13.10 -8.69 -2.45
N GLY A 350 13.71 -9.85 -2.65
CA GLY A 350 13.03 -11.15 -2.79
C GLY A 350 12.63 -11.78 -1.47
N GLU A 351 13.35 -11.53 -0.37
CA GLU A 351 13.06 -12.09 0.96
C GLU A 351 11.74 -11.60 1.57
N PRO A 352 11.36 -10.31 1.48
CA PRO A 352 10.04 -9.86 1.86
C PRO A 352 9.10 -10.20 0.72
N GLU A 353 8.36 -11.29 0.91
CA GLU A 353 7.38 -11.70 -0.09
C GLU A 353 6.19 -10.73 -0.15
N ILE A 354 5.96 -9.94 0.91
CA ILE A 354 4.87 -8.97 0.98
C ILE A 354 5.43 -7.54 1.03
N ARG A 355 4.82 -6.62 0.27
CA ARG A 355 5.05 -5.16 0.23
C ARG A 355 3.75 -4.41 0.39
N LEU A 356 3.83 -3.15 0.82
CA LEU A 356 2.66 -2.30 0.93
C LEU A 356 2.49 -1.44 -0.30
N CYS A 357 1.24 -1.02 -0.55
CA CYS A 357 1.01 0.03 -1.53
C CYS A 357 1.70 1.36 -1.15
N ALA A 358 1.94 1.60 0.14
CA ALA A 358 2.63 2.78 0.67
C ALA A 358 4.10 2.89 0.28
N SER A 359 4.72 1.74 0.08
CA SER A 359 6.13 1.59 -0.27
C SER A 359 6.36 1.52 -1.76
N ILE A 360 5.30 1.59 -2.58
CA ILE A 360 5.40 1.36 -4.03
C ILE A 360 6.40 2.31 -4.67
N GLU A 361 6.36 3.60 -4.34
CA GLU A 361 7.27 4.58 -4.94
C GLU A 361 8.73 4.24 -4.65
N MET A 362 9.03 3.84 -3.42
CA MET A 362 10.36 3.41 -2.98
C MET A 362 10.76 2.08 -3.65
N THR A 363 9.88 1.09 -3.71
CA THR A 363 10.16 -0.19 -4.38
C THR A 363 10.38 -0.03 -5.88
N VAL A 364 9.63 0.86 -6.54
CA VAL A 364 9.86 1.23 -7.94
C VAL A 364 11.24 1.83 -8.11
N TRP A 365 11.64 2.75 -7.22
CA TRP A 365 12.98 3.31 -7.23
C TRP A 365 14.07 2.24 -7.01
N GLU A 366 13.89 1.34 -6.03
CA GLU A 366 14.86 0.26 -5.74
C GLU A 366 15.02 -0.66 -6.96
N TYR A 367 13.93 -0.94 -7.69
CA TYR A 367 14.00 -1.73 -8.91
C TYR A 367 14.68 -1.00 -10.07
N PHE A 368 14.52 0.32 -10.21
CA PHE A 368 15.30 1.08 -11.20
C PHE A 368 16.79 1.02 -10.88
N ILE A 369 17.17 1.25 -9.62
CA ILE A 369 18.56 1.18 -9.17
C ILE A 369 19.15 -0.20 -9.42
N GLY A 370 18.44 -1.26 -9.04
CA GLY A 370 18.87 -2.63 -9.29
C GLY A 370 19.00 -2.97 -10.77
N ALA A 371 18.08 -2.49 -11.62
CA ALA A 371 18.13 -2.71 -13.06
C ALA A 371 19.35 -2.04 -13.72
N ILE A 372 19.70 -0.83 -13.26
CA ILE A 372 20.83 -0.05 -13.79
C ILE A 372 22.16 -0.58 -13.26
N ALA A 373 22.22 -0.97 -11.99
CA ALA A 373 23.43 -1.53 -11.38
C ALA A 373 23.78 -2.94 -11.89
N ALA A 374 22.81 -3.66 -12.46
CA ALA A 374 23.01 -4.98 -13.04
C ALA A 374 23.57 -4.91 -14.48
N ASP A 375 24.44 -5.85 -14.84
CA ASP A 375 25.01 -5.91 -16.18
C ASP A 375 23.92 -6.06 -17.26
N GLU A 376 24.18 -5.47 -18.43
CA GLU A 376 23.32 -5.60 -19.60
C GLU A 376 23.13 -7.08 -19.97
N GLY A 377 21.87 -7.48 -20.22
CA GLY A 377 21.52 -8.86 -20.56
C GLY A 377 21.62 -9.88 -19.42
N SER A 378 21.98 -9.47 -18.20
CA SER A 378 22.05 -10.38 -17.06
C SER A 378 20.65 -10.80 -16.55
N GLU A 379 20.56 -11.99 -15.96
CA GLU A 379 19.35 -12.49 -15.29
C GLU A 379 18.89 -11.55 -14.17
N ALA A 380 19.84 -10.88 -13.50
CA ALA A 380 19.53 -9.90 -12.46
C ALA A 380 18.80 -8.68 -13.05
N ARG A 381 19.29 -8.12 -14.16
CA ARG A 381 18.63 -6.99 -14.84
C ARG A 381 17.23 -7.36 -15.32
N GLU A 382 17.08 -8.53 -15.95
CA GLU A 382 15.77 -9.04 -16.39
C GLU A 382 14.79 -9.17 -15.22
N TRP A 383 15.25 -9.69 -14.07
CA TRP A 383 14.44 -9.84 -12.86
C TRP A 383 13.82 -8.51 -12.40
N TYR A 384 14.57 -7.40 -12.45
CA TYR A 384 14.08 -6.07 -12.10
C TYR A 384 13.11 -5.51 -13.15
N VAL A 385 13.48 -5.57 -14.43
CA VAL A 385 12.70 -5.03 -15.55
C VAL A 385 11.32 -5.69 -15.63
N VAL A 386 11.25 -7.01 -15.50
CA VAL A 386 9.97 -7.74 -15.50
C VAL A 386 9.05 -7.29 -14.35
N ARG A 387 9.62 -6.98 -13.19
CA ARG A 387 8.85 -6.55 -12.00
C ARG A 387 8.39 -5.11 -12.12
N LEU A 388 9.25 -4.21 -12.61
CA LEU A 388 8.86 -2.84 -12.96
C LEU A 388 7.69 -2.83 -13.93
N ARG A 389 7.77 -3.61 -15.03
CA ARG A 389 6.68 -3.72 -16.01
C ARG A 389 5.37 -4.15 -15.35
N ARG A 390 5.39 -5.20 -14.54
CA ARG A 390 4.20 -5.70 -13.84
C ARG A 390 3.61 -4.66 -12.88
N MET A 391 4.45 -3.99 -12.11
CA MET A 391 4.02 -2.94 -11.19
C MET A 391 3.38 -1.76 -11.95
N PHE A 392 4.00 -1.29 -13.04
CA PHE A 392 3.44 -0.19 -13.84
C PHE A 392 2.13 -0.56 -14.53
N VAL A 393 1.98 -1.79 -15.01
CA VAL A 393 0.70 -2.30 -15.51
C VAL A 393 -0.38 -2.27 -14.42
N SER A 394 -0.09 -2.78 -13.22
CA SER A 394 -1.03 -2.75 -12.09
C SER A 394 -1.37 -1.33 -11.63
N MET A 395 -0.39 -0.42 -11.67
CA MET A 395 -0.60 1.00 -11.33
C MET A 395 -1.24 1.81 -12.45
N LYS A 396 -1.35 1.25 -13.66
CA LYS A 396 -1.73 1.96 -14.90
C LYS A 396 -0.86 3.18 -15.19
N VAL A 397 0.44 3.02 -14.96
CA VAL A 397 1.46 4.01 -15.35
C VAL A 397 1.85 3.72 -16.79
N CYS A 398 1.43 4.60 -17.71
CA CYS A 398 1.68 4.47 -19.14
C CYS A 398 2.53 5.60 -19.72
N GLU A 399 2.88 6.60 -18.90
CA GLU A 399 3.63 7.77 -19.33
C GLU A 399 4.81 8.03 -18.39
N TRP A 400 5.96 8.42 -18.96
CA TRP A 400 7.15 8.80 -18.20
C TRP A 400 6.87 9.92 -17.20
N LYS A 401 5.98 10.87 -17.55
CA LYS A 401 5.56 11.94 -16.63
C LYS A 401 4.97 11.40 -15.34
N THR A 402 4.20 10.32 -15.40
CA THR A 402 3.64 9.68 -14.20
C THR A 402 4.73 8.96 -13.40
N VAL A 403 5.77 8.41 -14.04
CA VAL A 403 6.94 7.86 -13.35
C VAL A 403 7.66 8.94 -12.56
N LEU A 404 7.90 10.11 -13.17
CA LEU A 404 8.55 11.24 -12.50
C LEU A 404 7.79 11.66 -11.22
N GLN A 405 6.47 11.76 -11.29
CA GLN A 405 5.62 12.07 -10.13
C GLN A 405 5.75 11.04 -8.99
N ARG A 406 6.11 9.79 -9.29
CA ARG A 406 6.36 8.76 -8.29
C ARG A 406 7.77 8.87 -7.71
N LEU A 407 8.77 9.14 -8.55
CA LEU A 407 10.14 9.36 -8.10
C LEU A 407 10.27 10.60 -7.20
N GLU A 408 9.46 11.65 -7.45
CA GLU A 408 9.39 12.84 -6.58
C GLU A 408 8.91 12.50 -5.15
N LYS A 409 8.11 11.44 -5.01
CA LYS A 409 7.60 10.95 -3.72
C LYS A 409 8.51 9.90 -3.07
N ALA A 410 9.58 9.50 -3.74
CA ALA A 410 10.64 8.64 -3.22
C ALA A 410 11.97 9.41 -3.26
N ILE A 411 12.97 8.89 -3.97
CA ILE A 411 14.25 9.57 -4.18
C ILE A 411 14.35 9.94 -5.65
N MET A 412 14.28 11.23 -5.95
CA MET A 412 14.48 11.71 -7.32
C MET A 412 15.99 11.70 -7.66
N PRO A 413 16.42 11.04 -8.76
CA PRO A 413 17.82 11.05 -9.17
C PRO A 413 18.35 12.43 -9.59
N ASP A 414 19.68 12.54 -9.70
CA ASP A 414 20.33 13.61 -10.45
C ASP A 414 20.03 13.47 -11.96
N VAL A 415 20.33 14.53 -12.73
CA VAL A 415 19.99 14.59 -14.16
C VAL A 415 20.57 13.44 -15.00
N ARG A 416 21.79 12.96 -14.71
CA ARG A 416 22.42 11.88 -15.48
C ARG A 416 21.84 10.53 -15.14
N LEU A 417 21.68 10.24 -13.85
CA LEU A 417 21.07 8.99 -13.43
C LEU A 417 19.60 8.93 -13.86
N LEU A 418 18.90 10.07 -13.93
CA LEU A 418 17.53 10.15 -14.44
C LEU A 418 17.42 9.75 -15.93
N GLU A 419 18.43 10.06 -16.75
CA GLU A 419 18.49 9.59 -18.14
C GLU A 419 18.62 8.07 -18.21
N SER A 420 19.40 7.46 -17.31
CA SER A 420 19.52 6.00 -17.21
C SER A 420 18.21 5.34 -16.76
N PHE A 421 17.46 5.99 -15.85
CA PHE A 421 16.12 5.55 -15.47
C PHE A 421 15.17 5.61 -16.67
N LYS A 422 15.24 6.67 -17.48
CA LYS A 422 14.44 6.80 -18.69
C LYS A 422 14.78 5.73 -19.72
N GLY A 423 16.06 5.45 -19.94
CA GLY A 423 16.50 4.34 -20.80
C GLY A 423 15.97 2.98 -20.31
N THR A 424 15.90 2.78 -18.99
CA THR A 424 15.25 1.60 -18.41
C THR A 424 13.75 1.57 -18.67
N TRP A 425 13.08 2.70 -18.51
CA TRP A 425 11.64 2.84 -18.78
C TRP A 425 11.29 2.58 -20.24
N ASP A 426 12.08 3.05 -21.19
CA ASP A 426 11.82 2.87 -22.62
C ASP A 426 11.88 1.39 -23.07
N MET A 427 12.43 0.49 -22.22
CA MET A 427 12.41 -0.97 -22.43
C MET A 427 11.18 -1.67 -21.82
N LEU A 428 10.39 -0.99 -20.97
CA LEU A 428 9.25 -1.56 -20.25
C LEU A 428 8.01 -1.59 -21.14
#